data_AF-A0A842KTR9-F1
#
_entry.id   AF-A0A842KTR9-F1
#
_cell.length_a   1.000
_cell.length_b   1.000
_cell.length_c   1.000
_cell.angle_alpha   90.00
_cell.angle_beta   90.00
_cell.angle_gamma   90.00
#
_symmetry.space_group_name_H-M   'P 1'
#
loop_
_entity.id
_entity.type
_entity.pdbx_description
1 polymer ?
#
loop_
_entity_poly.entity_id
_entity_poly.type
_entity_poly.pdbx_seq_one_letter_code
_entity_poly.pdbx_strand_id
1 'polypeptide(L)'
;MSSESILHIKASKGVLTFAAKNGGKVSIKDLQLKALWGYCWLHGLPYIETFLAVMELLLKKIVSDVIDHEDLNIEYRVIANDTPEEANQIEVIFNNIRADDVEFHVLGDIIFQGEDNRGFIRKITSFRRSVDENIQNVL
;
A
#
# COMPACT_ATOMS: atom_id res chain seq x y z
N MET A 1 -12.99 -21.15 -19.00
CA MET A 1 -13.43 -20.26 -17.91
C MET A 1 -12.29 -19.29 -17.66
N SER A 2 -12.46 -18.02 -18.01
CA SER A 2 -11.47 -16.99 -17.69
C SER A 2 -11.45 -16.83 -16.16
N SER A 3 -10.44 -17.39 -15.51
CA SER A 3 -10.18 -17.14 -14.09
C SER A 3 -9.59 -15.73 -14.00
N GLU A 4 -10.39 -14.80 -13.50
CA GLU A 4 -9.96 -13.42 -13.23
C GLU A 4 -8.70 -13.40 -12.35
N SER A 5 -7.75 -12.54 -12.71
CA SER A 5 -6.56 -12.26 -11.88
C SER A 5 -6.98 -11.35 -10.73
N ILE A 6 -6.70 -11.77 -9.49
CA ILE A 6 -7.18 -11.10 -8.28
C ILE A 6 -5.99 -10.79 -7.39
N LEU A 7 -5.98 -9.58 -6.83
CA LEU A 7 -5.07 -9.20 -5.76
C LEU A 7 -5.90 -8.81 -4.53
N HIS A 8 -5.81 -9.59 -3.46
CA HIS A 8 -6.55 -9.35 -2.23
C HIS A 8 -5.63 -8.81 -1.15
N ILE A 9 -6.06 -7.70 -0.54
CA ILE A 9 -5.37 -7.04 0.56
C ILE A 9 -6.26 -7.12 1.80
N LYS A 10 -5.68 -7.62 2.89
CA LYS A 10 -6.40 -7.77 4.16
C LYS A 10 -5.57 -7.24 5.31
N ALA A 11 -6.19 -6.41 6.14
CA ALA A 11 -5.60 -5.96 7.40
C ALA A 11 -6.16 -6.77 8.59
N SER A 12 -5.28 -7.20 9.50
CA SER A 12 -5.67 -7.83 10.76
C SER A 12 -4.58 -7.66 11.83
N LYS A 13 -4.94 -7.05 12.97
CA LYS A 13 -4.09 -6.96 14.18
C LYS A 13 -2.65 -6.48 13.94
N GLY A 14 -2.47 -5.48 13.06
CA GLY A 14 -1.15 -4.93 12.74
C GLY A 14 -0.36 -5.74 11.71
N VAL A 15 -1.02 -6.65 11.00
CA VAL A 15 -0.50 -7.38 9.85
C VAL A 15 -1.31 -6.99 8.61
N LEU A 16 -0.62 -6.71 7.51
CA LEU A 16 -1.22 -6.62 6.19
C LEU A 16 -0.87 -7.89 5.41
N THR A 17 -1.87 -8.58 4.89
CA THR A 17 -1.70 -9.75 4.03
C THR A 17 -2.02 -9.35 2.60
N PHE A 18 -1.09 -9.61 1.69
CA PHE A 18 -1.25 -9.43 0.25
C PHE A 18 -1.29 -10.81 -0.41
N ALA A 19 -2.32 -11.07 -1.19
CA ALA A 19 -2.50 -12.34 -1.88
C ALA A 19 -2.82 -12.12 -3.36
N ALA A 20 -1.96 -12.62 -4.25
CA ALA A 20 -2.19 -12.60 -5.69
C ALA A 20 -2.65 -13.98 -6.16
N LYS A 21 -3.59 -14.01 -7.10
CA LYS A 21 -4.06 -15.21 -7.77
C LYS A 21 -4.15 -14.95 -9.26
N ASN A 22 -3.59 -15.85 -10.05
CA ASN A 22 -3.81 -15.92 -11.49
C ASN A 22 -3.95 -17.39 -11.90
N GLY A 23 -5.09 -17.76 -12.49
CA GLY A 23 -5.38 -19.15 -12.82
C GLY A 23 -5.37 -20.06 -11.58
N GLY A 24 -4.54 -21.10 -11.64
CA GLY A 24 -4.31 -22.03 -10.54
C GLY A 24 -3.18 -21.65 -9.58
N LYS A 25 -2.45 -20.55 -9.83
CA LYS A 25 -1.33 -20.10 -9.00
C LYS A 25 -1.80 -19.08 -7.98
N VAL A 26 -1.25 -19.18 -6.77
CA VAL A 26 -1.52 -18.26 -5.65
C VAL A 26 -0.20 -17.96 -4.94
N SER A 27 0.05 -16.67 -4.65
CA SER A 27 1.15 -16.23 -3.78
C SER A 27 0.60 -15.34 -2.68
N ILE A 28 1.08 -15.55 -1.45
CA ILE A 28 0.62 -14.84 -0.26
C ILE A 28 1.84 -14.36 0.52
N LYS A 29 1.84 -13.09 0.92
CA LYS A 29 2.87 -12.49 1.78
C LYS A 29 2.23 -11.62 2.85
N ASP A 30 2.83 -11.66 4.04
CA ASP A 30 2.44 -10.83 5.16
C ASP A 30 3.48 -9.75 5.42
N LEU A 31 3.01 -8.56 5.75
CA LEU A 31 3.80 -7.44 6.25
C LEU A 31 3.45 -7.20 7.72
N GLN A 32 4.43 -7.39 8.59
CA GLN A 32 4.33 -7.14 10.03
C GLN A 32 4.60 -5.67 10.32
N LEU A 33 3.54 -4.86 10.50
CA LEU A 33 3.68 -3.41 10.63
C LEU A 33 4.52 -3.01 11.85
N LYS A 34 4.38 -3.71 12.99
CA LYS A 34 5.20 -3.44 14.18
C LYS A 34 6.70 -3.61 13.92
N ALA A 35 7.08 -4.62 13.14
CA ALA A 35 8.47 -4.85 12.79
C ALA A 35 8.98 -3.75 11.85
N LEU A 36 8.17 -3.38 10.85
CA LEU A 36 8.48 -2.28 9.93
C LEU A 36 8.66 -0.95 10.68
N TRP A 37 7.74 -0.61 11.59
CA TRP A 37 7.82 0.61 12.39
C TRP A 37 9.00 0.60 13.37
N GLY A 38 9.30 -0.54 13.99
CA GLY A 38 10.50 -0.69 14.82
C GLY A 38 11.78 -0.47 14.02
N TYR A 39 11.84 -1.00 12.80
CA TYR A 39 12.95 -0.77 11.88
C TYR A 39 13.08 0.72 11.50
N CYS A 40 11.97 1.36 11.11
CA CYS A 40 11.98 2.78 10.78
C CYS A 40 12.46 3.64 11.95
N TRP A 41 11.95 3.37 13.16
CA TRP A 41 12.38 4.05 14.37
C TRP A 41 13.89 3.92 14.59
N LEU A 42 14.40 2.67 14.56
CA LEU A 42 15.80 2.38 14.88
C LEU A 42 16.77 3.09 13.92
N HIS A 43 16.36 3.25 12.67
CA HIS A 43 17.18 3.82 11.61
C HIS A 43 16.83 5.28 11.25
N GLY A 44 15.86 5.89 11.94
CA GLY A 44 15.40 7.24 11.63
C GLY A 44 14.81 7.39 10.22
N LEU A 45 14.12 6.35 9.73
CA LEU A 45 13.53 6.33 8.39
C LEU A 45 12.12 6.92 8.40
N PRO A 46 11.70 7.56 7.30
CA PRO A 46 10.36 8.09 7.17
C PRO A 46 9.36 6.93 7.03
N TYR A 47 8.40 6.84 7.96
CA TYR A 47 7.57 5.65 8.16
C TYR A 47 6.72 5.34 6.92
N ILE A 48 5.98 6.33 6.42
CA ILE A 48 4.99 6.11 5.36
C ILE A 48 5.67 5.81 4.03
N GLU A 49 6.70 6.57 3.67
CA GLU A 49 7.50 6.32 2.46
C GLU A 49 8.17 4.95 2.52
N THR A 50 8.71 4.55 3.67
CA THR A 50 9.29 3.21 3.83
C THR A 50 8.22 2.13 3.68
N PHE A 51 7.02 2.33 4.22
CA PHE A 51 5.90 1.43 4.04
C PHE A 51 5.50 1.30 2.57
N LEU A 52 5.35 2.40 1.85
CA LEU A 52 4.98 2.39 0.43
C LEU A 52 6.01 1.62 -0.40
N ALA A 53 7.31 1.87 -0.18
CA ALA A 53 8.38 1.14 -0.86
C ALA A 53 8.36 -0.37 -0.56
N VAL A 54 8.16 -0.76 0.71
CA VAL A 54 8.07 -2.18 1.08
C VAL A 54 6.82 -2.83 0.49
N MET A 55 5.70 -2.13 0.47
CA MET A 55 4.45 -2.58 -0.14
C MET A 55 4.64 -2.83 -1.64
N GLU A 56 5.24 -1.92 -2.38
CA GLU A 56 5.53 -2.07 -3.81
C GLU A 56 6.40 -3.29 -4.10
N LEU A 57 7.45 -3.51 -3.30
CA LEU A 57 8.30 -4.70 -3.42
C LEU A 57 7.54 -6.00 -3.15
N LEU A 58 6.63 -5.99 -2.17
CA LEU A 58 5.78 -7.15 -1.86
C LEU A 58 4.79 -7.44 -2.99
N LEU A 59 4.14 -6.39 -3.52
CA LEU A 59 3.23 -6.49 -4.67
C LEU A 59 3.97 -7.07 -5.88
N LYS A 60 5.14 -6.52 -6.21
CA LYS A 60 6.02 -7.07 -7.25
C LYS A 60 6.26 -8.55 -7.04
N LYS A 61 6.69 -8.93 -5.83
CA LYS A 61 7.02 -10.32 -5.54
C LYS A 61 5.81 -11.25 -5.72
N ILE A 62 4.64 -10.92 -5.17
CA ILE A 62 3.48 -11.82 -5.25
C ILE A 62 2.92 -11.91 -6.67
N VAL A 63 3.01 -10.84 -7.47
CA VAL A 63 2.58 -10.86 -8.87
C VAL A 63 3.54 -11.71 -9.70
N SER A 64 4.86 -11.52 -9.56
CA SER A 64 5.87 -12.35 -10.28
C SER A 64 5.80 -13.83 -9.90
N ASP A 65 5.34 -14.16 -8.69
CA ASP A 65 5.17 -15.56 -8.28
C ASP A 65 3.99 -16.26 -8.98
N VAL A 66 3.00 -15.51 -9.48
CA VAL A 66 1.80 -16.09 -10.13
C VAL A 66 1.78 -15.92 -11.64
N ILE A 67 2.54 -14.98 -12.20
CA ILE A 67 2.66 -14.76 -13.64
C ILE A 67 4.05 -14.20 -14.00
N ASP A 68 4.67 -14.78 -15.03
CA ASP A 68 5.88 -14.23 -15.63
C ASP A 68 5.50 -12.99 -16.45
N HIS A 69 6.26 -11.91 -16.33
CA HIS A 69 6.01 -10.65 -17.02
C HIS A 69 7.30 -9.87 -17.24
N GLU A 70 7.30 -8.97 -18.23
CA GLU A 70 8.40 -8.03 -18.45
C GLU A 70 8.20 -6.75 -17.64
N ASP A 71 6.99 -6.21 -17.65
CA ASP A 71 6.64 -4.96 -16.97
C ASP A 71 5.53 -5.17 -15.92
N LEU A 72 5.71 -4.61 -14.72
CA LEU A 72 4.66 -4.47 -13.73
C LEU A 72 4.35 -3.00 -13.46
N ASN A 73 3.15 -2.56 -13.83
CA ASN A 73 2.62 -1.25 -13.49
C ASN A 73 1.77 -1.31 -12.21
N ILE A 74 2.11 -0.49 -11.22
CA ILE A 74 1.37 -0.30 -9.98
C ILE A 74 0.98 1.17 -9.88
N GLU A 75 -0.33 1.44 -9.95
CA GLU A 75 -0.91 2.77 -9.82
C GLU A 75 -1.78 2.82 -8.56
N TYR A 76 -1.48 3.78 -7.68
CA TYR A 76 -2.24 3.99 -6.45
C TYR A 76 -2.26 5.46 -6.05
N ARG A 77 -3.25 5.84 -5.25
CA ARG A 77 -3.42 7.19 -4.72
C ARG A 77 -3.19 7.17 -3.22
N VAL A 78 -2.44 8.13 -2.71
CA VAL A 78 -2.21 8.33 -1.28
C VAL A 78 -2.95 9.60 -0.84
N ILE A 79 -3.84 9.44 0.15
CA ILE A 79 -4.59 10.54 0.73
C ILE A 79 -4.23 10.63 2.21
N ALA A 80 -3.76 11.79 2.66
CA ALA A 80 -3.44 12.04 4.06
C ALA A 80 -4.07 13.35 4.52
N ASN A 81 -4.60 13.38 5.74
CA ASN A 81 -5.25 14.58 6.29
C ASN A 81 -4.27 15.62 6.87
N ASP A 82 -2.98 15.41 6.68
CA ASP A 82 -1.84 16.26 7.00
C ASP A 82 -0.60 15.74 6.23
N THR A 83 0.61 16.21 6.56
CA THR A 83 1.85 15.55 6.09
C THR A 83 1.88 14.09 6.55
N PRO A 84 2.50 13.15 5.80
CA PRO A 84 2.47 11.72 6.11
C PRO A 84 2.91 11.36 7.55
N GLU A 85 3.90 12.07 8.09
CA GLU A 85 4.43 11.83 9.44
C GLU A 85 3.53 12.34 10.56
N GLU A 86 2.57 13.20 10.24
CA GLU A 86 1.77 13.95 11.21
C GLU A 86 0.27 13.72 11.01
N ALA A 87 -0.08 13.05 9.93
CA ALA A 87 -1.42 12.59 9.65
C ALA A 87 -1.81 11.51 10.66
N ASN A 88 -3.01 11.64 11.21
CA ASN A 88 -3.63 10.55 11.99
C ASN A 88 -4.53 9.67 11.12
N GLN A 89 -4.70 10.03 9.84
CA GLN A 89 -5.41 9.25 8.85
C GLN A 89 -4.68 9.29 7.51
N ILE A 90 -4.37 8.10 6.99
CA ILE A 90 -3.76 7.90 5.67
C ILE A 90 -4.49 6.77 4.97
N GLU A 91 -4.82 6.97 3.71
CA GLU A 91 -5.50 6.01 2.86
C GLU A 91 -4.67 5.75 1.61
N VAL A 92 -4.54 4.49 1.23
CA VAL A 92 -3.90 4.05 -0.02
C VAL A 92 -4.94 3.32 -0.85
N ILE A 93 -5.26 3.89 -2.01
CA ILE A 93 -6.29 3.41 -2.93
C ILE A 93 -5.60 2.90 -4.19
N PHE A 94 -5.75 1.62 -4.51
CA PHE A 94 -5.18 1.07 -5.73
C PHE A 94 -6.07 1.42 -6.92
N ASN A 95 -5.49 2.11 -7.91
CA ASN A 95 -6.19 2.51 -9.12
C ASN A 95 -6.09 1.41 -10.19
N ASN A 96 -4.90 0.84 -10.36
CA ASN A 96 -4.62 -0.18 -11.36
C ASN A 96 -3.37 -0.97 -10.98
N ILE A 97 -3.41 -2.30 -11.14
CA ILE A 97 -2.23 -3.15 -11.04
C ILE A 97 -2.23 -4.06 -12.26
N ARG A 98 -1.21 -3.94 -13.10
CA ARG A 98 -1.14 -4.65 -14.38
C ARG A 98 0.26 -5.23 -14.62
N ALA A 99 0.31 -6.52 -14.91
CA ALA A 99 1.51 -7.20 -15.39
C ALA A 99 1.36 -7.44 -16.90
N ASP A 100 2.15 -6.77 -17.73
CA ASP A 100 2.00 -6.73 -19.19
C ASP A 100 0.56 -6.43 -19.65
N ASP A 101 -0.16 -7.43 -20.17
CA ASP A 101 -1.55 -7.35 -20.62
C ASP A 101 -2.59 -7.84 -19.59
N VAL A 102 -2.14 -8.31 -18.43
CA VAL A 102 -2.99 -8.88 -17.37
C VAL A 102 -3.23 -7.88 -16.24
N GLU A 103 -4.47 -7.42 -16.14
CA GLU A 103 -4.94 -6.57 -15.05
C GLU A 103 -5.40 -7.39 -13.85
N PHE A 104 -4.99 -6.99 -12.66
CA PHE A 104 -5.42 -7.59 -11.40
C PHE A 104 -6.57 -6.78 -10.80
N HIS A 105 -7.69 -7.46 -10.54
CA HIS A 105 -8.77 -6.88 -9.76
C HIS A 105 -8.35 -6.82 -8.29
N VAL A 106 -8.17 -5.61 -7.76
CA VAL A 106 -7.77 -5.39 -6.38
C VAL A 106 -8.98 -5.41 -5.45
N LEU A 107 -8.93 -6.28 -4.45
CA LEU A 107 -9.95 -6.40 -3.41
C LEU A 107 -9.37 -5.90 -2.08
N GLY A 108 -9.98 -4.86 -1.53
CA GLY A 108 -9.63 -4.29 -0.24
C GLY A 108 -8.73 -3.05 -0.34
N ASP A 109 -8.83 -2.23 0.70
CA ASP A 109 -8.17 -0.93 0.80
C ASP A 109 -7.24 -0.91 2.02
N ILE A 110 -6.26 0.00 2.01
CA ILE A 110 -5.37 0.21 3.16
C ILE A 110 -5.70 1.56 3.79
N ILE A 111 -6.20 1.52 5.02
CA ILE A 111 -6.50 2.70 5.82
C ILE A 111 -5.73 2.61 7.14
N PHE A 112 -4.82 3.55 7.36
CA PHE A 112 -4.20 3.77 8.65
C PHE A 112 -4.99 4.86 9.38
N GLN A 113 -5.47 4.54 10.57
CA GLN A 113 -6.19 5.48 11.42
C GLN A 113 -5.72 5.38 12.86
N GLY A 114 -5.43 6.54 13.47
CA GLY A 114 -5.04 6.68 14.86
C GLY A 114 -5.75 7.84 15.54
N GLU A 115 -5.57 7.93 16.86
CA GLU A 115 -6.08 9.05 17.65
C GLU A 115 -5.50 10.39 17.15
N ASP A 116 -6.36 11.40 17.01
CA ASP A 116 -5.93 12.72 16.56
C ASP A 116 -5.37 13.56 17.72
N ASN A 117 -4.09 13.36 18.00
CA ASN A 117 -3.34 14.04 19.05
C ASN A 117 -2.77 15.40 18.61
N ARG A 118 -3.14 15.90 17.42
CA ARG A 118 -2.69 17.21 16.93
C ARG A 118 -3.30 18.34 17.77
N GLY A 119 -2.50 19.38 18.02
CA GLY A 119 -2.96 20.60 18.67
C GLY A 119 -4.03 21.34 17.86
N PHE A 120 -4.86 22.15 18.52
CA PHE A 120 -6.00 22.85 17.91
C PHE A 120 -5.63 23.69 16.67
N ILE A 121 -4.56 24.49 16.76
CA ILE A 121 -4.08 25.31 15.63
C ILE A 121 -3.67 24.40 14.46
N ARG A 122 -2.94 23.32 14.76
CA ARG A 122 -2.43 22.40 13.76
C ARG A 122 -3.55 21.72 12.97
N LYS A 123 -4.59 21.27 13.67
CA LYS A 123 -5.83 20.73 13.10
C LYS A 123 -6.50 21.71 12.14
N ILE A 124 -6.66 22.97 12.54
CA ILE A 124 -7.30 23.98 11.67
C ILE A 124 -6.47 24.23 10.42
N THR A 125 -5.15 24.18 10.51
CA THR A 125 -4.26 24.46 9.36
C THR A 125 -3.93 23.25 8.49
N SER A 126 -4.37 22.04 8.85
CA SER A 126 -3.90 20.80 8.22
C SER A 126 -4.29 20.67 6.75
N PHE A 127 -5.40 21.29 6.32
CA PHE A 127 -5.84 21.31 4.92
C PHE A 127 -4.82 21.91 3.95
N ARG A 128 -3.86 22.72 4.44
CA ARG A 128 -2.77 23.28 3.62
C ARG A 128 -1.64 22.28 3.36
N ARG A 129 -1.62 21.19 4.13
CA ARG A 129 -0.55 20.18 4.15
C ARG A 129 -1.06 18.78 3.86
N SER A 130 -2.37 18.62 3.70
CA SER A 130 -2.97 17.36 3.31
C SER A 130 -2.38 16.91 1.99
N VAL A 131 -2.10 15.61 1.92
CA VAL A 131 -1.56 14.96 0.72
C VAL A 131 -2.72 14.34 -0.04
N ASP A 132 -2.67 14.50 -1.36
CA ASP A 132 -3.58 13.85 -2.30
C ASP A 132 -2.82 13.65 -3.61
N GLU A 133 -2.13 12.53 -3.70
CA GLU A 133 -1.14 12.27 -4.75
C GLU A 133 -1.41 10.94 -5.44
N ASN A 134 -1.32 10.92 -6.76
CA ASN A 134 -1.33 9.69 -7.55
C ASN A 134 0.12 9.28 -7.82
N ILE A 135 0.43 8.03 -7.50
CA ILE A 135 1.73 7.41 -7.69
C ILE A 135 1.59 6.34 -8.76
N GLN A 136 2.53 6.33 -9.69
CA GLN A 136 2.63 5.33 -10.75
C GLN A 136 4.07 4.83 -10.82
N ASN A 137 4.24 3.52 -10.64
CA ASN A 137 5.54 2.87 -10.72
C ASN A 137 5.52 1.73 -11.73
N VAL A 138 6.55 1.68 -12.58
CA VAL A 138 6.81 0.57 -13.50
C VAL A 138 8.04 -0.16 -12.97
N LEU A 139 7.86 -1.43 -12.60
CA LEU A 139 8.84 -2.25 -11.87
C LEU A 139 9.34 -3.43 -12.68
#